data_AF-A0A2V6JXQ0-F1
#
_entry.id   AF-A0A2V6JXQ0-F1
#
_cell.length_a   1.000
_cell.length_b   1.000
_cell.length_c   1.000
_cell.angle_alpha   90.00
_cell.angle_beta   90.00
_cell.angle_gamma   90.00
#
_symmetry.space_group_name_H-M   'P 1'
#
loop_
_entity.id
_entity.type
_entity.pdbx_description
1 polymer ?
#
loop_
_entity_poly.entity_id
_entity_poly.type
_entity_poly.pdbx_seq_one_letter_code
_entity_poly.pdbx_strand_id
1 'polypeptide(L)' 'MKTGRTARAGECLVLSAVRESEIVKEGQGVRIFPRRIIVVLLGSSSRFAEGAQLIGQGWQLYDQWAATGRLVDPKKML' A
#
# COMPACT_ATOMS: atom_id res chain seq x y z
N MET A 1 4.54 7.12 -10.57
CA MET A 1 3.37 7.98 -10.31
C MET A 1 2.74 8.35 -11.64
N LYS A 2 1.41 8.35 -11.75
CA LYS A 2 0.72 8.83 -12.96
C LYS A 2 -0.55 9.59 -12.61
N THR A 3 -0.81 10.69 -13.30
CA THR A 3 -2.02 11.50 -13.19
C THR A 3 -2.87 11.41 -14.46
N GLY A 4 -4.16 11.66 -14.33
CA GLY A 4 -5.11 11.79 -15.44
C GLY A 4 -6.22 12.78 -15.11
N ARG A 5 -6.71 13.52 -16.10
CA ARG A 5 -7.84 14.43 -15.96
C ARG A 5 -8.67 14.46 -17.23
N THR A 6 -9.98 14.23 -17.11
CA THR A 6 -10.94 14.45 -18.19
C THR A 6 -12.25 14.98 -17.63
N ALA A 7 -13.09 15.59 -18.47
CA ALA A 7 -14.40 16.09 -18.06
C ALA A 7 -15.32 15.00 -17.47
N ARG A 8 -15.21 13.76 -17.97
CA ARG A 8 -16.05 12.63 -17.49
C ARG A 8 -15.46 11.90 -16.28
N ALA A 9 -14.13 11.79 -16.19
CA ALA A 9 -13.47 11.02 -15.13
C ALA A 9 -13.06 11.86 -13.91
N GLY A 10 -13.10 13.20 -14.01
CA GLY A 10 -12.56 14.08 -12.96
C GLY A 10 -11.04 13.96 -12.81
N GLU A 11 -10.53 14.22 -11.61
CA GLU A 11 -9.11 14.10 -11.29
C GLU A 11 -8.75 12.67 -10.86
N CYS A 12 -7.82 12.03 -11.57
CA CYS A 12 -7.33 10.68 -11.27
C CYS A 12 -5.84 10.70 -10.89
N LEU A 13 -5.44 9.76 -10.04
CA LEU A 13 -4.06 9.59 -9.58
C LEU A 13 -3.75 8.12 -9.28
N VAL A 14 -2.57 7.66 -9.73
CA VAL A 14 -1.96 6.40 -9.31
C VAL A 14 -0.63 6.68 -8.62
N LEU A 15 -0.53 6.24 -7.36
CA LEU A 15 0.67 6.32 -6.53
C LEU A 15 1.22 4.91 -6.27
N SER A 16 2.55 4.82 -6.20
CA SER A 16 3.25 3.65 -5.70
C SER A 16 4.20 4.13 -4.61
N ALA A 17 3.96 3.73 -3.37
CA ALA A 17 4.78 4.04 -2.22
C ALA A 17 5.57 2.80 -1.82
N VAL A 18 6.90 2.93 -1.72
CA VAL A 18 7.80 1.83 -1.36
C VAL A 18 8.47 2.18 -0.03
N ARG A 19 8.59 1.19 0.86
CA ARG A 19 9.49 1.24 2.04
C ARG A 19 10.58 0.19 1.84
N GLU A 20 11.69 0.33 2.56
CA GLU A 20 12.75 -0.68 2.57
C GLU A 20 12.18 -2.07 2.87
N SER A 21 12.71 -3.13 2.27
CA SER A 21 12.25 -4.49 2.60
C SER A 21 12.57 -4.82 4.05
N GLU A 22 11.65 -5.49 4.74
CA GLU A 22 11.95 -6.04 6.06
C GLU A 22 12.69 -7.37 5.88
N ILE A 23 13.82 -7.54 6.56
CA ILE A 23 14.66 -8.73 6.49
C ILE A 23 14.64 -9.40 7.86
N VAL A 24 14.06 -10.60 7.94
CA VAL A 24 13.98 -11.39 9.17
C VAL A 24 14.87 -12.62 9.00
N LYS A 25 15.85 -12.79 9.91
CA LYS A 25 16.68 -14.00 9.95
C LYS A 25 15.93 -15.08 10.74
N GLU A 26 15.69 -16.23 10.13
CA GLU A 26 15.00 -17.37 10.75
C GLU A 26 15.91 -18.60 10.67
N GLY A 27 16.59 -18.91 11.78
CA GLY A 27 17.52 -20.05 11.85
C GLY A 27 18.64 -19.94 10.82
N GLN A 28 18.72 -20.91 9.91
CA GLN A 28 19.70 -20.93 8.81
C GLN A 28 19.23 -20.15 7.56
N GLY A 29 18.02 -19.59 7.57
CA GLY A 29 17.41 -18.89 6.44
C GLY A 29 17.20 -17.40 6.67
N VAL A 30 16.92 -16.68 5.58
CA VAL A 30 16.51 -15.27 5.59
C VAL A 30 15.16 -15.16 4.89
N ARG A 31 14.19 -14.55 5.58
CA ARG A 31 12.90 -14.18 5.00
C ARG A 31 12.90 -12.69 4.71
N ILE A 32 12.52 -12.34 3.48
CA ILE A 32 12.46 -10.94 3.02
C ILE A 32 11.01 -10.62 2.76
N PHE A 33 10.51 -9.52 3.34
CA PHE A 33 9.18 -8.99 3.10
C PHE A 33 9.29 -7.68 2.30
N PRO A 34 9.02 -7.72 0.98
CA PRO A 34 8.96 -6.50 0.18
C PRO A 34 7.77 -5.63 0.62
N ARG A 35 8.00 -4.32 0.75
CA ARG A 35 6.99 -3.37 1.23
C ARG A 35 6.64 -2.35 0.15
N ARG A 36 5.47 -2.53 -0.49
CA ARG A 36 4.92 -1.59 -1.49
C ARG A 36 3.41 -1.45 -1.32
N ILE A 37 2.93 -0.21 -1.31
CA ILE A 37 1.51 0.14 -1.39
C ILE A 37 1.25 0.82 -2.73
N ILE A 38 0.17 0.43 -3.40
CA ILE A 38 -0.33 1.08 -4.62
C ILE A 38 -1.68 1.71 -4.29
N VAL A 39 -1.83 3.00 -4.57
CA VAL A 39 -3.09 3.73 -4.40
C VAL A 39 -3.58 4.19 -5.75
N VAL A 40 -4.85 3.91 -6.05
CA VAL A 40 -5.55 4.36 -7.26
C VAL A 40 -6.73 5.21 -6.83
N LEU A 41 -6.75 6.47 -7.26
CA LEU A 41 -7.81 7.44 -7.03
C LEU A 41 -8.46 7.78 -8.35
N LEU A 42 -9.78 7.73 -8.39
CA LEU A 42 -10.61 8.04 -9.55
C LEU A 42 -11.63 9.11 -9.16
N GLY A 43 -11.75 10.17 -9.95
CA GLY A 43 -12.75 11.22 -9.73
C GLY A 43 -12.60 11.98 -8.42
N SER A 44 -11.39 12.07 -7.86
CA SER A 44 -11.14 12.72 -6.58
C SER A 44 -11.24 14.25 -6.68
N SER A 45 -11.76 14.91 -5.64
CA SER A 45 -11.74 16.38 -5.55
C SER A 45 -10.38 16.92 -5.11
N SER A 46 -9.56 16.10 -4.43
CA SER A 46 -8.25 16.49 -3.91
C SER A 46 -7.26 15.32 -3.97
N ARG A 47 -6.96 14.86 -5.19
CA ARG A 47 -6.20 13.62 -5.45
C ARG A 47 -4.88 13.50 -4.70
N PHE A 48 -4.15 14.61 -4.48
CA PHE A 48 -2.86 14.57 -3.81
C PHE A 48 -2.98 14.46 -2.29
N ALA A 49 -3.90 15.23 -1.69
CA ALA A 49 -4.12 15.18 -0.25
C ALA A 49 -4.72 13.83 0.16
N GLU A 50 -5.76 13.39 -0.56
CA GLU A 50 -6.39 12.08 -0.34
C GLU A 50 -5.40 10.94 -0.56
N GLY A 51 -4.57 11.02 -1.61
CA GLY A 51 -3.51 10.03 -1.86
C GLY A 51 -2.46 9.95 -0.77
N ALA A 52 -2.01 11.09 -0.24
CA ALA A 52 -1.07 11.12 0.88
C ALA A 52 -1.68 10.52 2.16
N GLN A 53 -2.94 10.85 2.46
CA GLN A 53 -3.66 10.27 3.59
C GLN A 53 -3.81 8.75 3.46
N LEU A 54 -4.21 8.25 2.29
CA LEU A 54 -4.36 6.81 2.03
C LEU A 54 -3.03 6.05 2.16
N ILE A 55 -1.92 6.63 1.70
CA ILE A 55 -0.58 6.03 1.92
C ILE A 55 -0.28 5.94 3.41
N GLY A 56 -0.51 7.00 4.18
CA GLY A 56 -0.27 7.01 5.63
C GLY A 56 -1.11 5.96 6.36
N GLN A 57 -2.42 5.92 6.09
CA GLN A 57 -3.33 4.94 6.66
C GLN A 57 -2.97 3.50 6.26
N GLY A 58 -2.67 3.27 4.98
CA GLY A 58 -2.30 1.96 4.47
C GLY A 58 -1.05 1.41 5.15
N TRP A 59 -0.04 2.27 5.39
CA TRP A 59 1.14 1.87 6.15
C TRP A 59 0.83 1.59 7.63
N GLN A 60 -0.01 2.41 8.27
CA GLN A 60 -0.42 2.14 9.65
C GLN A 60 -1.12 0.77 9.77
N LEU A 61 -2.01 0.43 8.83
CA LEU A 61 -2.66 -0.87 8.79
C LEU A 61 -1.67 -2.02 8.54
N TYR A 62 -0.73 -1.82 7.61
CA TYR A 62 0.33 -2.80 7.35
C TYR A 62 1.17 -3.05 8.61
N ASP A 63 1.61 -1.98 9.29
CA ASP A 63 2.46 -2.06 10.47
C ASP A 63 1.72 -2.78 11.62
N GLN A 64 0.42 -2.51 11.81
CA GLN A 64 -0.43 -3.23 12.77
C GLN A 64 -0.56 -4.72 12.43
N TRP A 65 -0.88 -5.06 11.20
CA TRP A 65 -0.98 -6.46 10.76
C TRP A 65 0.37 -7.20 10.91
N ALA A 66 1.47 -6.55 10.54
CA ALA A 66 2.81 -7.11 10.70
C ALA A 66 3.15 -7.38 12.17
N ALA A 67 2.80 -6.45 13.08
CA ALA A 67 2.99 -6.61 14.53
C ALA A 67 2.18 -7.78 15.12
N THR A 68 1.00 -8.09 14.56
CA THR A 68 0.19 -9.25 14.97
C THR A 68 0.68 -10.60 14.44
N GLY A 69 1.89 -10.66 13.87
CA GLY A 69 2.45 -11.90 13.33
C GLY A 69 1.99 -12.22 11.91
N ARG A 70 1.45 -11.24 11.18
CA ARG A 70 1.09 -11.38 9.75
C ARG A 70 0.08 -12.49 9.50
N LEU A 71 -0.94 -12.60 10.34
CA LEU A 71 -1.97 -13.63 10.22
C LEU A 71 -2.61 -13.57 8.83
N VAL A 72 -2.62 -14.70 8.13
CA VAL A 72 -3.30 -14.89 6.85
C VAL A 72 -4.54 -15.71 7.12
N ASP A 73 -5.70 -15.24 6.66
CA ASP A 73 -6.93 -16.04 6.70
C ASP A 73 -6.79 -17.21 5.70
N PRO A 74 -6.72 -18.47 6.16
CA PRO A 74 -6.51 -19.61 5.29
C PRO A 74 -7.65 -19.78 4.27
N LYS A 75 -8.85 -19.23 4.53
CA LYS A 75 -9.98 -19.25 3.57
C LYS A 75 -9.89 -18.16 2.50
N LYS A 76 -8.97 -17.21 2.64
CA LYS A 76 -8.71 -16.12 1.67
C LYS A 76 -7.41 -16.30 0.91
N MET A 77 -6.73 -17.44 1.07
CA MET A 77 -5.65 -17.83 0.17
C MET A 77 -6.29 -18.18 -1.18
N LEU A 78 -6.12 -17.28 -2.16
CA LEU A 78 -6.53 -17.45 -3.55
C LEU A 78 -5.77 -18.60 -4.23
#